data_AF-A0A2S9QDV9-F1
#
_entry.id   AF-A0A2S9QDV9-F1
#
_cell.length_a   1.000
_cell.length_b   1.000
_cell.length_c   1.000
_cell.angle_alpha   90.00
_cell.angle_beta   90.00
_cell.angle_gamma   90.00
#
_symmetry.space_group_name_H-M   'P 1'
#
loop_
_entity.id
_entity.type
_entity.pdbx_description
1 polymer ?
#
loop_
_entity_poly.entity_id
_entity_poly.type
_entity_poly.pdbx_seq_one_letter_code
_entity_poly.pdbx_strand_id
1 'polypeptide(L)'
;MNTLFDLLNTAQNGQAIDNLARHFELSQKQAMAAAEALMPAFSLGLKRQVEKAKTAAEPPDFFGLSGVPQVDSFQDAALAFTQQATQQGQRVMAALFGTPEMTKALSQLAALQSGVAAPVIAAMLPSVASILVSGLARAAVPPAPSHPLSEMFDAMMRAFQPPPAKPAPWFDNSALAALWAPFLAPMSAPAPKSDAEAMMDQMLEAGSQLQKAQADAMQSLLETWFGRK
;
A
#
# COMPACT_ATOMS: atom_id res chain seq x y z
N MET A 1 -16.87 7.04 -13.83
CA MET A 1 -15.50 7.22 -14.39
C MET A 1 -14.76 8.12 -13.41
N ASN A 2 -13.73 7.63 -12.72
CA ASN A 2 -12.95 8.49 -11.84
C ASN A 2 -12.08 9.41 -12.70
N THR A 3 -12.27 10.72 -12.56
CA THR A 3 -11.42 11.72 -13.24
C THR A 3 -10.08 11.84 -12.53
N LEU A 4 -9.09 12.46 -13.19
CA LEU A 4 -7.81 12.79 -12.52
C LEU A 4 -8.01 13.74 -11.34
N PHE A 5 -9.03 14.59 -11.41
CA PHE A 5 -9.42 15.46 -10.32
C PHE A 5 -9.92 14.65 -9.12
N ASP A 6 -10.78 13.66 -9.35
CA ASP A 6 -11.25 12.75 -8.28
C ASP A 6 -10.10 11.96 -7.67
N LEU A 7 -9.14 11.52 -8.49
CA LEU A 7 -7.94 10.85 -8.00
C LEU A 7 -7.12 11.78 -7.09
N LEU A 8 -6.87 13.02 -7.52
CA LEU A 8 -6.18 14.01 -6.69
C LEU A 8 -6.97 14.31 -5.39
N ASN A 9 -8.29 14.40 -5.48
CA ASN A 9 -9.15 14.70 -4.34
C ASN A 9 -9.29 13.51 -3.36
N THR A 10 -8.91 12.30 -3.76
CA THR A 10 -8.88 11.11 -2.88
C THR A 10 -7.48 10.82 -2.35
N ALA A 11 -6.44 11.45 -2.92
CA ALA A 11 -5.08 11.34 -2.45
C ALA A 11 -4.93 11.85 -1.02
N GLN A 12 -4.01 11.23 -0.28
CA GLN A 12 -3.65 11.59 1.09
C GLN A 12 -4.87 11.61 2.02
N ASN A 13 -5.74 10.60 1.88
CA ASN A 13 -7.02 10.49 2.61
C ASN A 13 -7.97 11.68 2.40
N GLY A 14 -7.95 12.26 1.20
CA GLY A 14 -8.76 13.44 0.86
C GLY A 14 -8.15 14.78 1.24
N GLN A 15 -6.90 14.80 1.72
CA GLN A 15 -6.24 16.02 2.20
C GLN A 15 -5.26 16.61 1.19
N ALA A 16 -5.08 16.02 0.00
CA ALA A 16 -4.07 16.49 -0.94
C ALA A 16 -4.24 17.95 -1.34
N ILE A 17 -5.47 18.42 -1.59
CA ILE A 17 -5.73 19.84 -1.91
C ILE A 17 -5.41 20.75 -0.72
N ASP A 18 -5.75 20.33 0.50
CA ASP A 18 -5.44 21.09 1.71
C ASP A 18 -3.93 21.15 1.98
N ASN A 19 -3.21 20.06 1.70
CA ASN A 19 -1.76 19.99 1.86
C ASN A 19 -1.05 20.87 0.81
N LEU A 20 -1.54 20.88 -0.43
CA LEU A 20 -1.08 21.83 -1.46
C LEU A 20 -1.36 23.27 -1.05
N ALA A 21 -2.56 23.56 -0.54
CA ALA A 21 -2.93 24.90 -0.09
C ALA A 21 -1.98 25.40 1.01
N ARG A 22 -1.70 24.57 2.02
CA ARG A 22 -0.77 24.90 3.10
C ARG A 22 0.67 25.07 2.63
N HIS A 23 1.17 24.18 1.78
CA HIS A 23 2.56 24.20 1.33
C HIS A 23 2.87 25.40 0.44
N PHE A 24 1.93 25.80 -0.42
CA PHE A 24 2.09 26.91 -1.36
C PHE A 24 1.45 28.22 -0.87
N GLU A 25 1.04 28.29 0.40
CA GLU A 25 0.40 29.46 1.02
C GLU A 25 -0.83 29.98 0.25
N LEU A 26 -1.61 29.05 -0.30
CA LEU A 26 -2.83 29.34 -1.06
C LEU A 26 -4.08 29.18 -0.18
N SER A 27 -5.14 29.90 -0.51
CA SER A 27 -6.47 29.54 0.00
C SER A 27 -6.91 28.19 -0.59
N GLN A 28 -7.75 27.45 0.14
CA GLN A 28 -8.30 26.18 -0.34
C GLN A 28 -9.00 26.33 -1.71
N LYS A 29 -9.73 27.45 -1.89
CA LYS A 29 -10.38 27.78 -3.17
C LYS A 29 -9.38 27.97 -4.31
N GLN A 30 -8.27 28.67 -4.06
CA GLN A 30 -7.21 28.87 -5.04
C GLN A 30 -6.50 27.56 -5.39
N ALA A 31 -6.19 26.72 -4.40
CA ALA A 31 -5.57 25.42 -4.62
C ALA A 31 -6.48 24.49 -5.44
N MET A 32 -7.77 24.45 -5.12
CA MET A 32 -8.78 23.68 -5.86
C MET A 32 -8.90 24.16 -7.31
N ALA A 33 -9.05 25.48 -7.53
CA ALA A 33 -9.15 26.05 -8.86
C ALA A 33 -7.87 25.86 -9.69
N ALA A 34 -6.69 25.95 -9.06
CA ALA A 34 -5.42 25.69 -9.71
C ALA A 34 -5.29 24.22 -10.11
N ALA A 35 -5.65 23.29 -9.22
CA ALA A 35 -5.68 21.87 -9.54
C ALA A 35 -6.63 21.57 -10.71
N GLU A 36 -7.85 22.09 -10.66
CA GLU A 36 -8.87 21.91 -11.70
C GLU A 36 -8.39 22.45 -13.06
N ALA A 37 -7.81 23.64 -13.11
CA ALA A 37 -7.30 24.27 -14.32
C ALA A 37 -6.16 23.46 -14.99
N LEU A 38 -5.44 22.65 -14.22
CA LEU A 38 -4.37 21.80 -14.74
C LEU A 38 -4.89 20.47 -15.32
N MET A 39 -6.04 19.98 -14.89
CA MET A 39 -6.56 18.65 -15.26
C MET A 39 -6.71 18.40 -16.77
N PRO A 40 -7.20 19.35 -17.59
CA PRO A 40 -7.32 19.12 -19.03
C PRO A 40 -5.98 18.82 -19.69
N ALA A 41 -4.92 19.51 -19.24
CA ALA A 41 -3.58 19.33 -19.77
C ALA A 41 -2.99 17.98 -19.36
N PHE A 42 -3.12 17.60 -18.09
CA PHE A 42 -2.69 16.28 -17.61
C PHE A 42 -3.42 15.16 -18.33
N SER A 43 -4.74 15.29 -18.52
CA SER A 43 -5.55 14.30 -19.24
C SER A 43 -5.09 14.13 -20.69
N LEU A 44 -4.81 15.23 -21.39
CA LEU A 44 -4.29 15.20 -22.76
C LEU A 44 -2.89 14.58 -22.82
N GLY A 45 -2.00 14.95 -21.89
CA GLY A 45 -0.65 14.40 -21.79
C GLY A 45 -0.68 12.89 -21.54
N LEU A 46 -1.54 12.43 -20.63
CA LEU A 46 -1.71 11.01 -20.33
C LEU A 46 -2.27 10.25 -21.52
N LYS A 47 -3.30 10.77 -22.20
CA LYS A 47 -3.82 10.17 -23.43
C LYS A 47 -2.73 9.99 -24.48
N ARG A 48 -1.89 11.01 -24.69
CA ARG A 48 -0.74 10.93 -25.60
C ARG A 48 0.25 9.85 -25.20
N GLN A 49 0.53 9.69 -23.90
CA GLN A 49 1.41 8.63 -23.41
C GLN A 49 0.83 7.24 -23.64
N VAL A 50 -0.47 7.05 -23.39
CA VAL A 50 -1.17 5.80 -23.68
C VAL A 50 -1.10 5.46 -25.17
N GLU A 51 -1.34 6.42 -26.06
CA GLU A 51 -1.24 6.20 -27.51
C GLU A 51 0.19 5.87 -27.96
N LYS A 52 1.21 6.51 -27.37
CA LYS A 52 2.62 6.16 -27.62
C LYS A 52 2.97 4.75 -27.14
N ALA A 53 2.46 4.34 -25.98
CA ALA A 53 2.71 3.01 -25.43
C ALA A 53 2.08 1.91 -26.29
N LYS A 54 0.92 2.16 -26.91
CA LYS A 54 0.25 1.20 -27.81
C LYS A 54 1.05 0.90 -29.09
N THR A 55 1.89 1.83 -29.54
CA THR A 55 2.68 1.70 -30.77
C THR A 55 4.13 1.31 -30.52
N ALA A 56 4.55 1.21 -29.24
CA ALA A 56 5.91 0.83 -28.86
C ALA A 56 6.13 -0.69 -29.00
N ALA A 57 7.30 -1.06 -29.52
CA ALA A 57 7.72 -2.47 -29.69
C ALA A 57 8.33 -3.08 -28.42
N GLU A 58 8.76 -2.24 -27.46
CA GLU A 58 9.37 -2.63 -26.19
C GLU A 58 8.43 -2.33 -25.01
N PRO A 59 8.64 -2.92 -23.81
CA PRO A 59 7.86 -2.62 -22.62
C PRO A 59 7.81 -1.10 -22.39
N PRO A 60 6.62 -0.48 -22.36
CA PRO A 60 6.53 0.97 -22.37
C PRO A 60 6.98 1.55 -21.03
N ASP A 61 8.11 2.27 -21.03
CA ASP A 61 8.45 3.20 -19.94
C ASP A 61 7.55 4.45 -20.05
N PHE A 62 6.33 4.32 -19.53
CA PHE A 62 5.24 5.27 -19.67
C PHE A 62 5.60 6.71 -19.27
N PHE A 63 6.53 6.86 -18.31
CA PHE A 63 6.86 8.15 -17.70
C PHE A 63 8.38 8.41 -17.60
N GLY A 64 9.24 7.54 -18.15
CA GLY A 64 10.69 7.68 -18.00
C GLY A 64 11.18 7.41 -16.57
N LEU A 65 10.46 6.56 -15.84
CA LEU A 65 10.70 6.27 -14.42
C LEU A 65 11.54 5.02 -14.19
N SER A 66 12.00 4.36 -15.26
CA SER A 66 12.98 3.27 -15.14
C SER A 66 14.21 3.72 -14.33
N GLY A 67 14.52 2.99 -13.26
CA GLY A 67 15.64 3.28 -12.36
C GLY A 67 15.44 4.45 -11.39
N VAL A 68 14.26 5.09 -11.36
CA VAL A 68 13.92 6.11 -10.36
C VAL A 68 13.20 5.43 -9.18
N PRO A 69 13.66 5.61 -7.92
CA PRO A 69 12.93 5.11 -6.76
C PRO A 69 11.51 5.67 -6.75
N GLN A 70 10.52 4.77 -6.68
CA GLN A 70 9.12 5.18 -6.64
C GLN A 70 8.82 5.80 -5.27
N VAL A 71 8.21 6.97 -5.28
CA VAL A 71 7.74 7.66 -4.08
C VAL A 71 6.22 7.52 -4.01
N ASP A 72 5.67 7.08 -2.87
CA ASP A 72 4.21 7.01 -2.66
C ASP A 72 3.66 8.35 -2.18
N SER A 73 3.77 9.36 -3.04
CA SER A 73 3.23 10.72 -2.80
C SER A 73 1.70 10.74 -2.73
N PHE A 74 1.04 9.64 -3.14
CA PHE A 74 -0.41 9.51 -3.08
C PHE A 74 -0.90 9.23 -1.66
N GLN A 75 -0.19 8.41 -0.88
CA GLN A 75 -0.55 8.18 0.52
C GLN A 75 0.06 9.19 1.48
N ASP A 76 1.35 9.50 1.28
CA ASP A 76 2.09 10.33 2.21
C ASP A 76 2.30 11.74 1.62
N ALA A 77 1.65 12.70 2.26
CA ALA A 77 1.78 14.11 1.95
C ALA A 77 3.22 14.62 2.09
N ALA A 78 3.94 14.15 3.10
CA ALA A 78 5.31 14.58 3.35
C ALA A 78 6.22 14.16 2.20
N LEU A 79 5.98 12.99 1.63
CA LEU A 79 6.74 12.48 0.50
C LEU A 79 6.54 13.29 -0.78
N ALA A 80 5.33 13.83 -1.01
CA ALA A 80 4.99 14.62 -2.21
C ALA A 80 5.79 15.92 -2.39
N PHE A 81 6.45 16.40 -1.33
CA PHE A 81 7.26 17.62 -1.32
C PHE A 81 8.76 17.34 -1.17
N THR A 82 9.17 16.08 -1.17
CA THR A 82 10.59 15.71 -1.14
C THR A 82 11.29 16.03 -2.47
N GLN A 83 12.62 16.15 -2.44
CA GLN A 83 13.40 16.30 -3.67
C GLN A 83 13.19 15.12 -4.62
N GLN A 84 13.04 13.90 -4.10
CA GLN A 84 12.78 12.71 -4.91
C GLN A 84 11.42 12.79 -5.62
N ALA A 85 10.35 13.15 -4.91
CA ALA A 85 9.03 13.34 -5.52
C ALA A 85 9.02 14.46 -6.56
N THR A 86 9.78 15.54 -6.30
CA THR A 86 9.91 16.65 -7.24
C THR A 86 10.65 16.21 -8.51
N GLN A 87 11.74 15.46 -8.40
CA GLN A 87 12.45 14.91 -9.56
C GLN A 87 11.60 13.92 -10.35
N GLN A 88 10.88 13.02 -9.65
CA GLN A 88 9.91 12.11 -10.28
C GLN A 88 8.83 12.90 -11.02
N GLY A 89 8.24 13.91 -10.38
CA GLY A 89 7.25 14.80 -10.96
C GLY A 89 7.76 15.52 -12.21
N GLN A 90 9.00 16.04 -12.18
CA GLN A 90 9.62 16.68 -13.34
C GLN A 90 9.80 15.72 -14.52
N ARG A 91 10.20 14.46 -14.28
CA ARG A 91 10.30 13.44 -15.35
C ARG A 91 8.94 13.09 -15.93
N VAL A 92 7.96 12.88 -15.06
CA VAL A 92 6.56 12.67 -15.47
C VAL A 92 6.08 13.82 -16.34
N MET A 93 6.35 15.07 -15.94
CA MET A 93 5.97 16.25 -16.72
C MET A 93 6.70 16.32 -18.06
N ALA A 94 8.00 16.00 -18.09
CA ALA A 94 8.77 15.93 -19.34
C ALA A 94 8.18 14.88 -20.29
N ALA A 95 7.79 13.71 -19.78
CA ALA A 95 7.08 12.72 -20.56
C ALA A 95 5.71 13.26 -21.02
N LEU A 96 4.88 13.74 -20.09
CA LEU A 96 3.50 14.14 -20.36
C LEU A 96 3.38 15.33 -21.30
N PHE A 97 4.21 16.35 -21.13
CA PHE A 97 4.10 17.64 -21.83
C PHE A 97 5.18 17.83 -22.89
N GLY A 98 6.33 17.17 -22.76
CA GLY A 98 7.43 17.23 -23.72
C GLY A 98 8.46 18.27 -23.31
N THR A 99 8.13 19.56 -23.49
CA THR A 99 9.10 20.64 -23.30
C THR A 99 8.77 21.55 -22.11
N PRO A 100 9.79 22.19 -21.50
CA PRO A 100 9.58 23.18 -20.44
C PRO A 100 8.70 24.36 -20.87
N GLU A 101 8.74 24.75 -22.15
CA GLU A 101 7.92 25.84 -22.68
C GLU A 101 6.43 25.50 -22.62
N MET A 102 6.07 24.26 -22.94
CA MET A 102 4.70 23.76 -22.81
C MET A 102 4.26 23.83 -21.34
N THR A 103 5.13 23.39 -20.43
CA THR A 103 4.88 23.46 -18.98
C THR A 103 4.64 24.91 -18.53
N LYS A 104 5.46 25.85 -18.99
CA LYS A 104 5.32 27.29 -18.69
C LYS A 104 4.00 27.86 -19.23
N ALA A 105 3.62 27.50 -20.45
CA ALA A 105 2.35 27.93 -21.04
C ALA A 105 1.15 27.40 -20.25
N LEU A 106 1.22 26.14 -19.78
CA LEU A 106 0.18 25.57 -18.91
C LEU A 106 0.06 26.33 -17.58
N SER A 107 1.19 26.68 -16.96
CA SER A 107 1.17 27.49 -15.72
C SER A 107 0.54 28.87 -15.94
N GLN A 108 0.79 29.51 -17.09
CA GLN A 108 0.17 30.80 -17.43
C GLN A 108 -1.35 30.66 -17.64
N LEU A 109 -1.78 29.63 -18.37
CA LEU A 109 -3.19 29.37 -18.61
C LEU A 109 -3.94 29.08 -17.30
N ALA A 110 -3.35 28.24 -16.44
CA ALA A 110 -3.93 27.91 -15.15
C ALA A 110 -3.94 29.12 -14.20
N ALA A 111 -2.96 30.02 -14.31
CA ALA A 111 -2.92 31.25 -13.51
C ALA A 111 -4.10 32.17 -13.80
N LEU A 112 -4.43 32.33 -15.10
CA LEU A 112 -5.55 33.15 -15.54
C LEU A 112 -6.90 32.62 -15.04
N GLN A 113 -7.04 31.29 -14.89
CA GLN A 113 -8.28 30.66 -14.45
C GLN A 113 -8.42 30.58 -12.92
N SER A 114 -7.31 30.27 -12.23
CA SER A 114 -7.33 30.03 -10.77
C SER A 114 -7.10 31.27 -9.92
N GLY A 115 -6.60 32.36 -10.53
CA GLY A 115 -6.15 33.54 -9.79
C GLY A 115 -4.89 33.30 -8.95
N VAL A 116 -4.17 32.20 -9.20
CA VAL A 116 -2.87 31.89 -8.58
C VAL A 116 -1.74 32.34 -9.50
N ALA A 117 -0.68 32.90 -8.94
CA ALA A 117 0.45 33.36 -9.74
C ALA A 117 1.11 32.20 -10.51
N ALA A 118 1.43 32.43 -11.79
CA ALA A 118 2.03 31.40 -12.65
C ALA A 118 3.30 30.74 -12.06
N PRO A 119 4.21 31.46 -11.37
CA PRO A 119 5.36 30.84 -10.71
C PRO A 119 4.97 29.84 -9.60
N VAL A 120 3.88 30.12 -8.86
CA VAL A 120 3.38 29.24 -7.81
C VAL A 120 2.77 27.98 -8.43
N ILE A 121 2.00 28.12 -9.52
CA ILE A 121 1.47 26.96 -10.26
C ILE A 121 2.60 26.12 -10.84
N ALA A 122 3.64 26.76 -11.38
CA ALA A 122 4.81 26.06 -11.89
C ALA A 122 5.54 25.26 -10.79
N ALA A 123 5.64 25.81 -9.58
CA ALA A 123 6.20 25.12 -8.42
C ALA A 123 5.30 23.98 -7.91
N MET A 124 3.98 24.11 -8.06
CA MET A 124 2.99 23.11 -7.63
C MET A 124 2.91 21.90 -8.58
N LEU A 125 3.17 22.13 -9.87
CA LEU A 125 3.03 21.14 -10.93
C LEU A 125 3.76 19.81 -10.67
N PRO A 126 5.05 19.79 -10.25
CA PRO A 126 5.76 18.53 -9.98
C PRO A 126 5.12 17.70 -8.87
N SER A 127 4.67 18.33 -7.79
CA SER A 127 3.99 17.62 -6.68
C SER A 127 2.66 17.04 -7.13
N VAL A 128 1.85 17.81 -7.87
CA VAL A 128 0.59 17.31 -8.45
C VAL A 128 0.86 16.13 -9.40
N ALA A 129 1.86 16.24 -10.27
CA ALA A 129 2.25 15.17 -11.18
C ALA A 129 2.69 13.89 -10.43
N SER A 130 3.49 14.05 -9.37
CA SER A 130 3.94 12.94 -8.52
C SER A 130 2.77 12.24 -7.82
N ILE A 131 1.84 13.00 -7.23
CA ILE A 131 0.63 12.47 -6.57
C ILE A 131 -0.23 11.69 -7.58
N LEU A 132 -0.50 12.29 -8.74
CA LEU A 132 -1.32 11.66 -9.79
C LEU A 132 -0.70 10.37 -10.30
N VAL A 133 0.61 10.36 -10.59
CA VAL A 133 1.29 9.14 -11.07
C VAL A 133 1.34 8.07 -9.98
N SER A 134 1.53 8.45 -8.72
CA SER A 134 1.49 7.51 -7.60
C SER A 134 0.10 6.86 -7.45
N GLY A 135 -0.97 7.66 -7.60
CA GLY A 135 -2.34 7.17 -7.59
C GLY A 135 -2.67 6.30 -8.81
N LEU A 136 -2.21 6.69 -9.99
CA LEU A 136 -2.40 5.92 -11.23
C LEU A 136 -1.63 4.61 -11.20
N ALA A 137 -0.38 4.60 -10.74
CA ALA A 137 0.41 3.37 -10.58
C ALA A 137 -0.31 2.40 -9.64
N ARG A 138 -0.90 2.90 -8.56
CA ARG A 138 -1.69 2.10 -7.63
C ARG A 138 -3.01 1.59 -8.22
N ALA A 139 -3.67 2.37 -9.07
CA ALA A 139 -4.87 1.94 -9.78
C ALA A 139 -4.58 0.96 -10.92
N ALA A 140 -3.41 1.10 -11.55
CA ALA A 140 -2.93 0.25 -12.65
C ALA A 140 -2.35 -1.07 -12.16
N VAL A 141 -1.84 -1.12 -10.92
CA VAL A 141 -1.59 -2.36 -10.20
C VAL A 141 -2.96 -2.84 -9.69
N PRO A 142 -3.62 -3.83 -10.34
CA PRO A 142 -4.77 -4.46 -9.71
C PRO A 142 -4.34 -4.92 -8.30
N PRO A 143 -5.21 -4.88 -7.27
CA PRO A 143 -4.92 -5.58 -6.03
C PRO A 143 -4.49 -6.98 -6.45
N ALA A 144 -3.23 -7.33 -6.17
CA ALA A 144 -2.71 -8.61 -6.63
C ALA A 144 -3.73 -9.66 -6.19
N PRO A 145 -4.26 -10.52 -7.10
CA PRO A 145 -4.87 -11.74 -6.64
C PRO A 145 -3.80 -12.36 -5.76
N SER A 146 -4.14 -12.53 -4.49
CA SER A 146 -3.26 -13.07 -3.48
C SER A 146 -2.38 -14.14 -4.12
N HIS A 147 -1.07 -13.89 -4.18
CA HIS A 147 -0.19 -14.93 -4.69
C HIS A 147 -0.42 -16.13 -3.78
N PRO A 148 -0.69 -17.34 -4.30
CA PRO A 148 -0.91 -18.51 -3.45
C PRO A 148 0.29 -18.77 -2.51
N LEU A 149 1.48 -18.26 -2.88
CA LEU A 149 2.66 -18.23 -2.04
C LEU A 149 2.57 -17.25 -0.84
N SER A 150 1.94 -16.08 -1.01
CA SER A 150 1.76 -15.12 0.09
C SER A 150 0.65 -15.56 1.04
N GLU A 151 -0.43 -16.18 0.55
CA GLU A 151 -1.42 -16.83 1.42
C GLU A 151 -0.80 -17.99 2.21
N MET A 152 0.07 -18.78 1.59
CA MET A 152 0.78 -19.84 2.29
C MET A 152 1.73 -19.27 3.34
N PHE A 153 2.41 -18.17 3.05
CA PHE A 153 3.30 -17.49 4.01
C PHE A 153 2.52 -16.85 5.17
N ASP A 154 1.38 -16.21 4.91
CA ASP A 154 0.50 -15.66 5.95
C ASP A 154 -0.18 -16.75 6.78
N ALA A 155 -0.61 -17.85 6.15
CA ALA A 155 -1.13 -19.03 6.86
C ALA A 155 -0.04 -19.66 7.74
N MET A 156 1.19 -19.74 7.25
CA MET A 156 2.33 -20.23 8.03
C MET A 156 2.69 -19.28 9.17
N MET A 157 2.76 -17.97 8.95
CA MET A 157 3.04 -16.97 9.98
C MET A 157 1.93 -16.91 11.03
N ARG A 158 0.66 -17.09 10.64
CA ARG A 158 -0.47 -17.17 11.56
C ARG A 158 -0.50 -18.48 12.35
N ALA A 159 0.01 -19.58 11.77
CA ALA A 159 0.25 -20.82 12.49
C ALA A 159 1.43 -20.74 13.47
N PHE A 160 2.39 -19.84 13.23
CA PHE A 160 3.56 -19.61 14.09
C PHE A 160 3.41 -18.43 15.08
N GLN A 161 2.32 -17.66 15.02
CA GLN A 161 2.01 -16.65 16.04
C GLN A 161 1.30 -17.29 17.23
N PRO A 162 1.88 -17.29 18.44
CA PRO A 162 1.14 -17.66 19.64
C PRO A 162 0.04 -16.61 19.91
N PRO A 163 -1.18 -17.02 20.34
CA PRO A 163 -2.24 -16.07 20.64
C PRO A 163 -1.83 -15.12 21.77
N PRO A 164 -2.21 -13.83 21.74
CA PRO A 164 -1.95 -12.93 22.85
C PRO A 164 -2.71 -13.44 24.09
N ALA A 165 -1.98 -13.61 25.20
CA ALA A 165 -2.53 -14.08 26.46
C ALA A 165 -3.59 -13.11 26.97
N LYS A 166 -4.86 -13.55 26.98
CA LYS A 166 -5.91 -12.87 27.74
C LYS A 166 -5.84 -13.34 29.19
N PRO A 167 -5.80 -12.44 30.18
CA PRO A 167 -5.98 -12.84 31.58
C PRO A 167 -7.39 -13.41 31.78
N ALA A 168 -7.52 -14.46 32.60
CA ALA A 168 -8.72 -15.28 32.69
C ALA A 168 -9.93 -14.53 33.33
N PRO A 169 -11.18 -14.81 32.89
CA PRO A 169 -12.32 -13.89 33.07
C PRO A 169 -13.12 -14.04 34.38
N TRP A 170 -12.66 -14.80 35.37
CA TRP A 170 -13.46 -15.15 36.55
C TRP A 170 -12.90 -14.64 37.89
N PHE A 171 -11.80 -13.87 37.86
CA PHE A 171 -11.20 -13.23 39.04
C PHE A 171 -11.17 -11.69 38.91
N ASP A 172 -12.25 -11.08 38.45
CA ASP A 172 -12.35 -9.63 38.27
C ASP A 172 -12.82 -8.87 39.52
N ASN A 173 -12.40 -9.31 40.72
CA ASN A 173 -12.71 -8.60 41.97
C ASN A 173 -11.45 -8.41 42.81
N SER A 174 -10.71 -7.35 42.50
CA SER A 174 -9.41 -6.98 43.07
C SER A 174 -9.39 -6.85 44.59
N ALA A 175 -10.53 -6.55 45.23
CA ALA A 175 -10.66 -6.48 46.68
C ALA A 175 -10.64 -7.86 47.36
N LEU A 176 -11.26 -8.88 46.74
CA LEU A 176 -11.24 -10.26 47.25
C LEU A 176 -9.88 -10.93 46.99
N ALA A 177 -9.22 -10.56 45.87
CA ALA A 177 -7.88 -11.02 45.53
C ALA A 177 -6.81 -10.53 46.52
N ALA A 178 -6.90 -9.27 46.99
CA ALA A 178 -6.00 -8.74 48.02
C ALA A 178 -6.16 -9.43 49.38
N LEU A 179 -7.39 -9.86 49.71
CA LEU A 179 -7.70 -10.57 50.96
C LEU A 179 -7.08 -11.98 51.01
N TRP A 180 -6.89 -12.62 49.85
CA TRP A 180 -6.33 -13.99 49.73
C TRP A 180 -4.86 -14.03 49.30
N ALA A 181 -4.26 -12.87 48.99
CA ALA A 181 -2.86 -12.74 48.57
C ALA A 181 -1.80 -13.40 49.49
N PRO A 182 -1.86 -13.30 50.83
CA PRO A 182 -0.86 -13.95 51.69
C PRO A 182 -1.01 -15.48 51.76
N PHE A 183 -2.15 -16.03 51.31
CA PHE A 183 -2.38 -17.47 51.25
C PHE A 183 -1.84 -18.10 49.94
N LEU A 184 -1.71 -17.31 48.87
CA LEU A 184 -1.21 -17.74 47.55
C LEU A 184 0.31 -17.55 47.37
N ALA A 185 0.98 -16.85 48.29
CA ALA A 185 2.39 -16.50 48.19
C ALA A 185 3.41 -17.67 48.13
N PRO A 186 3.15 -18.90 48.61
CA PRO A 186 4.13 -19.98 48.45
C PRO A 186 3.93 -20.86 47.20
N MET A 187 3.04 -20.51 46.26
CA MET A 187 2.83 -21.29 45.02
C MET A 187 3.37 -20.62 43.75
N SER A 188 4.43 -19.82 43.89
CA SER A 188 5.24 -19.36 42.75
C SER A 188 6.56 -20.14 42.70
N ALA A 189 6.70 -20.90 41.60
CA ALA A 189 7.89 -21.60 41.06
C ALA A 189 8.11 -23.06 41.53
N PRO A 190 8.53 -23.99 40.63
CA PRO A 190 9.45 -23.76 39.52
C PRO A 190 8.89 -24.00 38.11
N ALA A 191 9.51 -23.35 37.13
CA ALA A 191 9.37 -23.70 35.71
C ALA A 191 10.02 -25.07 35.44
N PRO A 192 9.43 -25.96 34.63
CA PRO A 192 10.15 -27.06 34.04
C PRO A 192 10.81 -26.60 32.73
N LYS A 193 12.14 -26.51 32.73
CA LYS A 193 12.94 -26.72 31.52
C LYS A 193 13.15 -28.22 31.38
N SER A 194 12.41 -28.86 30.47
CA SER A 194 12.64 -30.18 29.88
C SER A 194 11.40 -30.50 29.03
N ASP A 195 11.39 -30.63 27.72
CA ASP A 195 12.45 -30.77 26.72
C ASP A 195 11.85 -30.21 25.43
N ALA A 196 12.41 -29.10 24.91
CA ALA A 196 11.98 -28.57 23.61
C ALA A 196 12.27 -29.60 22.48
N GLU A 197 13.30 -30.44 22.66
CA GLU A 197 13.60 -31.59 21.81
C GLU A 197 12.51 -32.67 21.90
N ALA A 198 12.06 -33.07 23.10
CA ALA A 198 11.00 -34.09 23.19
C ALA A 198 9.67 -33.59 22.61
N MET A 199 9.39 -32.29 22.73
CA MET A 199 8.20 -31.69 22.12
C MET A 199 8.33 -31.57 20.60
N MET A 200 9.53 -31.30 20.07
CA MET A 200 9.80 -31.28 18.63
C MET A 200 9.79 -32.68 18.02
N ASP A 201 10.32 -33.69 18.72
CA ASP A 201 10.25 -35.10 18.34
C ASP A 201 8.80 -35.60 18.37
N GLN A 202 8.04 -35.23 19.39
CA GLN A 202 6.61 -35.55 19.46
C GLN A 202 5.81 -34.87 18.35
N MET A 203 6.22 -33.67 17.90
CA MET A 203 5.60 -32.97 16.78
C MET A 203 6.02 -33.55 15.42
N LEU A 204 7.26 -34.04 15.27
CA LEU A 204 7.76 -34.76 14.11
C LEU A 204 7.09 -36.14 13.97
N GLU A 205 6.94 -36.86 15.08
CA GLU A 205 6.19 -38.11 15.11
C GLU A 205 4.72 -37.88 14.80
N ALA A 206 4.09 -36.87 15.41
CA ALA A 206 2.72 -36.50 15.10
C ALA A 206 2.55 -36.11 13.62
N GLY A 207 3.52 -35.38 13.05
CA GLY A 207 3.54 -35.03 11.62
C GLY A 207 3.66 -36.25 10.71
N SER A 208 4.54 -37.19 11.05
CA SER A 208 4.73 -38.44 10.29
C SER A 208 3.51 -39.36 10.36
N GLN A 209 2.81 -39.40 11.50
CA GLN A 209 1.58 -40.16 11.67
C GLN A 209 0.42 -39.52 10.92
N LEU A 210 0.33 -38.19 10.91
CA LEU A 210 -0.66 -37.48 10.11
C LEU A 210 -0.42 -37.70 8.61
N GLN A 211 0.84 -37.69 8.16
CA GLN A 211 1.21 -37.93 6.78
C GLN A 211 0.93 -39.38 6.34
N LYS A 212 1.13 -40.35 7.24
CA LYS A 212 0.74 -41.76 7.00
C LYS A 212 -0.77 -41.94 6.98
N ALA A 213 -1.50 -41.37 7.94
CA ALA A 213 -2.95 -41.42 7.95
C ALA A 213 -3.55 -40.74 6.70
N GLN A 214 -2.92 -39.68 6.20
CA GLN A 214 -3.33 -39.00 4.97
C GLN A 214 -2.97 -39.84 3.73
N ALA A 215 -1.82 -40.51 3.72
CA ALA A 215 -1.44 -41.44 2.65
C ALA A 215 -2.37 -42.67 2.61
N ASP A 216 -2.72 -43.25 3.75
CA ASP A 216 -3.65 -44.37 3.87
C ASP A 216 -5.09 -43.95 3.51
N ALA A 217 -5.49 -42.72 3.85
CA ALA A 217 -6.76 -42.15 3.40
C ALA A 217 -6.77 -41.97 1.88
N MET A 218 -5.67 -41.53 1.26
CA MET A 218 -5.56 -41.45 -0.20
C MET A 218 -5.51 -42.83 -0.85
N GLN A 219 -4.84 -43.81 -0.25
CA GLN A 219 -4.80 -45.18 -0.75
C GLN A 219 -6.16 -45.86 -0.67
N SER A 220 -6.89 -45.72 0.44
CA SER A 220 -8.25 -46.26 0.57
C SER A 220 -9.25 -45.58 -0.37
N LEU A 221 -9.09 -44.29 -0.66
CA LEU A 221 -9.88 -43.59 -1.68
C LEU A 221 -9.57 -44.10 -3.10
N LEU A 222 -8.31 -44.41 -3.40
CA LEU A 222 -7.89 -45.00 -4.67
C LEU A 222 -8.38 -46.45 -4.79
N GLU A 223 -8.27 -47.26 -3.74
CA GLU A 223 -8.81 -48.63 -3.71
C GLU A 223 -10.34 -48.64 -3.81
N THR A 224 -11.03 -47.65 -3.24
CA THR A 224 -12.49 -47.51 -3.39
C THR A 224 -12.90 -47.21 -4.83
N TRP A 225 -12.04 -46.54 -5.60
CA TRP A 225 -12.27 -46.21 -7.01
C TRP A 225 -11.82 -47.32 -7.98
N PHE A 226 -10.73 -48.03 -7.67
CA PHE A 226 -10.15 -49.08 -8.52
C PHE A 226 -10.56 -50.51 -8.13
N GLY A 227 -11.12 -50.72 -6.94
CA GLY A 227 -11.46 -52.04 -6.38
C GLY A 227 -12.89 -52.52 -6.62
N ARG A 228 -13.72 -51.76 -7.33
CA ARG A 228 -15.09 -52.20 -7.66
C ARG A 228 -15.07 -53.01 -8.97
N LYS A 229 -14.88 -54.32 -8.85
CA LYS A 229 -15.36 -55.28 -9.87
C LYS A 229 -16.83 -55.61 -9.61
#